data_AF-A0A968MQ88-F1
#
_entry.id   AF-A0A968MQ88-F1
#
_cell.length_a   1.000
_cell.length_b   1.000
_cell.length_c   1.000
_cell.angle_alpha   90.00
_cell.angle_beta   90.00
_cell.angle_gamma   90.00
#
_symmetry.space_group_name_H-M   'P 1'
#
loop_
_entity.id
_entity.type
_entity.pdbx_description
1 polymer ?
#
loop_
_entity_poly.entity_id
_entity_poly.type
_entity_poly.pdbx_seq_one_letter_code
_entity_poly.pdbx_strand_id
1 'polypeptide(L)'
;MKAPEIDNFLLNVQNVPAHINVQCANIILNVFHALEEIEAQGDDEIRNVWLEADRGEISDFGSFSEYKTEGIIETEKEFVELWESYYPDKIKWYQMSITRYADTIYLYINSKITLQVDMNKVYPKEKFLIEKFAEWLLAKVNEVINKLKVNEKLYNRHIQQNLPFQKRFGKILREKYWMVSPDEMNYFKENLLPETISNLRKIVEISEKGKASLLIEKMTSGLFFRICEIGYNANNYFEQNGIHKTAKEKYLIMADGRDCNLSKIDEDSVVAFRNWYKNESHCGGHPWEICRGGNSTHISLFLEYIDNSKWLLRLAGRSSVRVVETIKFAVALFENEIPFMLEDARNILNMVTGVDYIGIVPDSVIPRYCSSYFPNDEHIIDFMNLGNERRNELVKIAVWYPEREIRLKTMINRNKIRNN
;
A
#
# COMPACT_ATOMS: atom_id res chain seq x y z
N MET A 1 -30.86 4.44 3.29
CA MET A 1 -30.20 4.47 1.98
C MET A 1 -29.75 3.06 1.63
N LYS A 2 -29.78 2.72 0.35
CA LYS A 2 -29.28 1.45 -0.19
C LYS A 2 -27.84 1.59 -0.69
N ALA A 3 -27.14 0.49 -0.85
CA ALA A 3 -25.72 0.49 -1.22
C ALA A 3 -25.39 1.31 -2.48
N PRO A 4 -26.17 1.23 -3.59
CA PRO A 4 -25.91 2.06 -4.76
C PRO A 4 -26.09 3.57 -4.53
N GLU A 5 -27.11 3.97 -3.79
CA GLU A 5 -27.30 5.37 -3.41
C GLU A 5 -26.12 5.89 -2.57
N ILE A 6 -25.62 5.05 -1.65
CA ILE A 6 -24.48 5.39 -0.78
C ILE A 6 -23.21 5.53 -1.62
N ASP A 7 -22.91 4.59 -2.50
CA ASP A 7 -21.70 4.62 -3.31
C ASP A 7 -21.70 5.82 -4.28
N ASN A 8 -22.83 6.09 -4.93
CA ASN A 8 -22.98 7.28 -5.78
C ASN A 8 -22.80 8.58 -4.97
N PHE A 9 -23.30 8.60 -3.74
CA PHE A 9 -23.05 9.72 -2.83
C PHE A 9 -21.56 9.87 -2.50
N LEU A 10 -20.87 8.78 -2.14
CA LEU A 10 -19.45 8.80 -1.77
C LEU A 10 -18.58 9.31 -2.91
N LEU A 11 -18.89 8.93 -4.16
CA LEU A 11 -18.18 9.40 -5.35
C LEU A 11 -18.20 10.94 -5.47
N ASN A 12 -19.30 11.58 -5.08
CA ASN A 12 -19.43 13.03 -5.15
C ASN A 12 -18.75 13.73 -3.97
N VAL A 13 -18.99 13.23 -2.75
CA VAL A 13 -18.61 13.94 -1.53
C VAL A 13 -17.14 13.78 -1.17
N GLN A 14 -16.51 12.66 -1.51
CA GLN A 14 -15.08 12.45 -1.24
C GLN A 14 -14.17 13.38 -2.05
N ASN A 15 -14.68 14.03 -3.12
CA ASN A 15 -13.96 15.05 -3.87
C ASN A 15 -14.01 16.44 -3.21
N VAL A 16 -14.99 16.70 -2.35
CA VAL A 16 -15.22 18.01 -1.70
C VAL A 16 -15.65 17.86 -0.23
N PRO A 17 -14.84 17.21 0.62
CA PRO A 17 -15.26 16.77 1.96
C PRO A 17 -15.61 17.90 2.95
N ALA A 18 -15.17 19.13 2.68
CA ALA A 18 -15.47 20.31 3.50
C ALA A 18 -16.72 21.11 3.03
N HIS A 19 -17.35 20.69 1.92
CA HIS A 19 -18.51 21.36 1.34
C HIS A 19 -19.79 20.85 2.00
N ILE A 20 -20.05 21.33 3.22
CA ILE A 20 -21.20 20.94 4.03
C ILE A 20 -21.98 22.17 4.53
N ASN A 21 -23.22 21.97 4.94
CA ASN A 21 -24.03 22.98 5.60
C ASN A 21 -24.09 22.78 7.12
N VAL A 22 -24.70 23.75 7.81
CA VAL A 22 -24.82 23.75 9.27
C VAL A 22 -25.59 22.53 9.80
N GLN A 23 -26.61 22.05 9.09
CA GLN A 23 -27.38 20.89 9.51
C GLN A 23 -26.51 19.62 9.47
N CYS A 24 -25.80 19.41 8.37
CA CYS A 24 -24.86 18.30 8.24
C CYS A 24 -23.77 18.36 9.30
N ALA A 25 -23.15 19.52 9.52
CA ALA A 25 -22.12 19.69 10.55
C ALA A 25 -22.64 19.26 11.94
N ASN A 26 -23.84 19.70 12.33
CA ASN A 26 -24.48 19.31 13.58
C ASN A 26 -24.74 17.79 13.67
N ILE A 27 -25.18 17.16 12.58
CA ILE A 27 -25.42 15.72 12.56
C ILE A 27 -24.09 14.95 12.72
N ILE A 28 -23.03 15.37 12.04
CA ILE A 28 -21.72 14.73 12.15
C ILE A 28 -21.10 14.93 13.55
N LEU A 29 -21.36 16.06 14.20
CA LEU A 29 -20.99 16.24 15.62
C LEU A 29 -21.72 15.22 16.52
N ASN A 30 -23.00 14.96 16.26
CA ASN A 30 -23.73 13.92 16.99
C ASN A 30 -23.18 12.51 16.71
N VAL A 31 -22.77 12.23 15.47
CA VAL A 31 -22.10 10.98 15.10
C VAL A 31 -20.79 10.83 15.88
N PHE A 32 -20.00 11.90 15.95
CA PHE A 32 -18.75 11.93 16.73
C PHE A 32 -19.01 11.62 18.20
N HIS A 33 -19.95 12.32 18.84
CA HIS A 33 -20.30 12.10 20.25
C HIS A 33 -20.82 10.68 20.52
N ALA A 34 -21.58 10.08 19.61
CA ALA A 34 -22.01 8.69 19.73
C ALA A 34 -20.81 7.73 19.70
N LEU A 35 -19.83 7.97 18.83
CA LEU A 35 -18.59 7.19 18.78
C LEU A 35 -17.68 7.45 19.98
N GLU A 36 -17.78 8.58 20.68
CA GLU A 36 -17.02 8.78 21.91
C GLU A 36 -17.36 7.76 23.02
N GLU A 37 -18.44 6.99 22.88
CA GLU A 37 -18.75 5.87 23.78
C GLU A 37 -17.83 4.64 23.58
N ILE A 38 -17.12 4.54 22.45
CA ILE A 38 -16.18 3.43 22.17
C ILE A 38 -14.72 3.81 22.43
N GLU A 39 -13.92 2.80 22.80
CA GLU A 39 -12.49 2.94 23.02
C GLU A 39 -11.78 3.41 21.73
N ALA A 40 -10.76 4.26 21.89
CA ALA A 40 -9.91 4.64 20.76
C ALA A 40 -9.09 3.43 20.28
N GLN A 41 -8.87 3.38 18.98
CA GLN A 41 -8.29 2.25 18.27
C GLN A 41 -6.93 2.60 17.67
N GLY A 42 -5.90 2.72 18.50
CA GLY A 42 -4.54 3.06 18.07
C GLY A 42 -4.21 4.50 18.42
N ASP A 43 -3.40 5.14 17.58
CA ASP A 43 -2.99 6.53 17.76
C ASP A 43 -4.10 7.51 17.28
N ASP A 44 -3.96 8.79 17.61
CA ASP A 44 -4.81 9.89 17.12
C ASP A 44 -6.32 9.78 17.42
N GLU A 45 -6.67 9.14 18.54
CA GLU A 45 -8.06 8.94 18.99
C GLU A 45 -9.00 8.33 17.93
N ILE A 46 -8.45 7.60 16.96
CA ILE A 46 -9.24 7.04 15.86
C ILE A 46 -10.26 6.04 16.41
N ARG A 47 -11.48 6.06 15.89
CA ARG A 47 -12.53 5.11 16.26
C ARG A 47 -13.17 4.56 15.02
N ASN A 48 -13.16 3.23 14.87
CA ASN A 48 -13.69 2.54 13.71
C ASN A 48 -14.93 1.72 14.05
N VAL A 49 -15.89 1.71 13.15
CA VAL A 49 -17.08 0.85 13.19
C VAL A 49 -17.38 0.31 11.80
N TRP A 50 -18.07 -0.83 11.76
CA TRP A 50 -18.57 -1.43 10.53
C TRP A 50 -20.05 -1.10 10.37
N LEU A 51 -20.42 -0.56 9.21
CA LEU A 51 -21.81 -0.22 8.86
C LEU A 51 -22.32 -1.14 7.76
N GLU A 52 -23.56 -1.59 7.91
CA GLU A 52 -24.25 -2.45 6.95
C GLU A 52 -25.31 -1.65 6.19
N ALA A 53 -25.34 -1.83 4.87
CA ALA A 53 -26.42 -1.36 4.01
C ALA A 53 -26.96 -2.50 3.15
N ASP A 54 -28.27 -2.51 2.94
CA ASP A 54 -28.88 -3.43 1.98
C ASP A 54 -28.39 -3.12 0.57
N ARG A 55 -28.23 -4.16 -0.24
CA ARG A 55 -27.95 -4.06 -1.69
C ARG A 55 -28.93 -3.14 -2.42
N GLY A 56 -30.18 -3.11 -1.99
CA GLY A 56 -31.26 -2.46 -2.74
C GLY A 56 -31.79 -3.33 -3.87
N GLU A 57 -32.66 -2.72 -4.66
CA GLU A 57 -33.21 -3.26 -5.91
C GLU A 57 -32.47 -2.65 -7.11
N ILE A 58 -32.71 -3.20 -8.30
CA ILE A 58 -32.05 -2.71 -9.52
C ILE A 58 -32.38 -1.24 -9.82
N SER A 59 -33.56 -0.76 -9.40
CA SER A 59 -33.94 0.65 -9.53
C SER A 59 -33.12 1.59 -8.65
N ASP A 60 -32.50 1.09 -7.57
CA ASP A 60 -31.57 1.88 -6.76
C ASP A 60 -30.22 2.06 -7.45
N PHE A 61 -29.85 1.14 -8.37
CA PHE A 61 -28.57 1.13 -9.07
C PHE A 61 -28.48 2.18 -10.19
N GLY A 62 -29.59 2.39 -10.90
CA GLY A 62 -29.68 3.36 -11.98
C GLY A 62 -30.79 3.02 -12.97
N SER A 63 -30.80 3.70 -14.12
CA SER A 63 -31.73 3.40 -15.20
C SER A 63 -31.05 2.67 -16.36
N PHE A 64 -31.69 1.60 -16.85
CA PHE A 64 -31.29 0.92 -18.09
C PHE A 64 -31.15 1.91 -19.26
N SER A 65 -32.05 2.89 -19.38
CA SER A 65 -32.04 3.85 -20.50
C SER A 65 -30.81 4.75 -20.48
N GLU A 66 -30.34 5.14 -19.28
CA GLU A 66 -29.17 6.00 -19.10
C GLU A 66 -27.90 5.22 -19.47
N TYR A 67 -27.70 4.04 -18.87
CA TYR A 67 -26.55 3.19 -19.13
C TYR A 67 -26.46 2.76 -20.61
N LYS A 68 -27.60 2.56 -21.27
CA LYS A 68 -27.65 2.30 -22.71
C LYS A 68 -27.27 3.51 -23.55
N THR A 69 -27.73 4.71 -23.16
CA THR A 69 -27.39 5.96 -23.86
C THR A 69 -25.90 6.28 -23.72
N GLU A 70 -25.30 5.94 -22.59
CA GLU A 70 -23.86 6.08 -22.33
C GLU A 70 -23.01 4.98 -22.98
N GLY A 71 -23.63 3.98 -23.62
CA GLY A 71 -22.95 2.89 -24.31
C GLY A 71 -22.26 1.89 -23.36
N ILE A 72 -22.65 1.84 -22.09
CA ILE A 72 -22.10 0.93 -21.09
C ILE A 72 -22.67 -0.49 -21.27
N ILE A 73 -23.92 -0.58 -21.70
CA ILE A 73 -24.69 -1.82 -21.91
C ILE A 73 -25.62 -1.67 -23.12
N GLU A 74 -26.04 -2.77 -23.72
CA GLU A 74 -26.98 -2.80 -24.84
C GLU A 74 -28.33 -3.44 -24.47
N THR A 75 -28.31 -4.39 -23.53
CA THR A 75 -29.46 -5.23 -23.15
C THR A 75 -29.81 -5.15 -21.66
N GLU A 76 -31.08 -5.40 -21.31
CA GLU A 76 -31.51 -5.44 -19.90
C GLU A 76 -30.78 -6.53 -19.11
N LYS A 77 -30.42 -7.62 -19.77
CA LYS A 77 -29.64 -8.70 -19.16
C LYS A 77 -28.26 -8.21 -18.70
N GLU A 78 -27.54 -7.49 -19.56
CA GLU A 78 -26.25 -6.89 -19.20
C GLU A 78 -26.38 -5.89 -18.06
N PHE A 79 -27.50 -5.15 -17.99
CA PHE A 79 -27.75 -4.22 -16.88
C PHE A 79 -27.92 -4.95 -15.54
N VAL A 80 -28.64 -6.07 -15.51
CA VAL A 80 -28.76 -6.92 -14.32
C VAL A 80 -27.40 -7.51 -13.94
N GLU A 81 -26.65 -8.06 -14.91
CA GLU A 81 -25.33 -8.64 -14.68
C GLU A 81 -24.34 -7.59 -14.14
N LEU A 82 -24.41 -6.35 -14.64
CA LEU A 82 -23.60 -5.24 -14.15
C LEU A 82 -23.95 -4.91 -12.70
N TRP A 83 -25.23 -4.75 -12.37
CA TRP A 83 -25.68 -4.50 -11.00
C TRP A 83 -25.21 -5.59 -10.02
N GLU A 84 -25.39 -6.86 -10.38
CA GLU A 84 -24.98 -7.99 -9.56
C GLU A 84 -23.45 -8.09 -9.42
N SER A 85 -22.69 -7.64 -10.43
CA SER A 85 -21.22 -7.60 -10.34
C SER A 85 -20.72 -6.53 -9.35
N TYR A 86 -21.38 -5.37 -9.28
CA TYR A 86 -21.03 -4.28 -8.36
C TYR A 86 -21.54 -4.54 -6.93
N TYR A 87 -22.66 -5.27 -6.81
CA TYR A 87 -23.31 -5.58 -5.53
C TYR A 87 -23.70 -7.07 -5.45
N PRO A 88 -22.71 -7.97 -5.35
CA PRO A 88 -22.97 -9.42 -5.38
C PRO A 88 -23.70 -9.90 -4.12
N ASP A 89 -23.46 -9.26 -2.99
CA ASP A 89 -23.99 -9.64 -1.69
C ASP A 89 -25.26 -8.86 -1.33
N LYS A 90 -26.16 -9.48 -0.57
CA LYS A 90 -27.39 -8.82 -0.07
C LYS A 90 -27.10 -7.65 0.87
N ILE A 91 -25.96 -7.69 1.55
CA ILE A 91 -25.50 -6.66 2.48
C ILE A 91 -24.13 -6.18 2.02
N LYS A 92 -23.99 -4.86 1.83
CA LYS A 92 -22.70 -4.22 1.61
C LYS A 92 -22.18 -3.63 2.92
N TRP A 93 -20.88 -3.83 3.15
CA TRP A 93 -20.19 -3.40 4.35
C TRP A 93 -19.32 -2.18 4.08
N TYR A 94 -19.39 -1.21 4.99
CA TYR A 94 -18.60 0.02 4.96
C TYR A 94 -17.80 0.13 6.25
N GLN A 95 -16.50 0.33 6.13
CA GLN A 95 -15.69 0.73 7.29
C GLN A 95 -15.86 2.23 7.47
N MET A 96 -16.33 2.64 8.64
CA MET A 96 -16.38 4.05 9.02
C MET A 96 -15.32 4.32 10.09
N SER A 97 -14.57 5.39 9.91
CA SER A 97 -13.58 5.86 10.89
C SER A 97 -13.82 7.33 11.21
N ILE A 98 -13.54 7.73 12.45
CA ILE A 98 -13.53 9.13 12.84
C ILE A 98 -12.28 9.44 13.67
N THR A 99 -11.69 10.61 13.44
CA THR A 99 -10.57 11.17 14.22
C THR A 99 -10.81 12.66 14.43
N ARG A 100 -10.13 13.22 15.44
CA ARG A 100 -10.10 14.65 15.74
C ARG A 100 -8.66 15.13 15.72
N TYR A 101 -8.39 16.16 14.92
CA TYR A 101 -7.10 16.84 14.88
C TYR A 101 -7.31 18.35 14.77
N ALA A 102 -6.64 19.13 15.64
CA ALA A 102 -6.71 20.60 15.68
C ALA A 102 -8.14 21.16 15.55
N ASP A 103 -9.05 20.69 16.43
CA ASP A 103 -10.48 21.04 16.46
C ASP A 103 -11.28 20.76 15.18
N THR A 104 -10.71 19.98 14.28
CA THR A 104 -11.36 19.46 13.10
C THR A 104 -11.64 17.97 13.27
N ILE A 105 -12.87 17.57 12.98
CA ILE A 105 -13.31 16.18 12.91
C ILE A 105 -13.19 15.72 11.46
N TYR A 106 -12.52 14.59 11.26
CA TYR A 106 -12.39 13.93 9.97
C TYR A 106 -13.11 12.59 10.02
N LEU A 107 -14.08 12.42 9.12
CA LEU A 107 -14.83 11.18 8.95
C LEU A 107 -14.40 10.51 7.66
N TYR A 108 -14.09 9.23 7.77
CA TYR A 108 -13.65 8.39 6.67
C TYR A 108 -14.67 7.29 6.41
N ILE A 109 -14.88 6.97 5.14
CA ILE A 109 -15.59 5.77 4.72
C ILE A 109 -14.64 5.00 3.80
N ASN A 110 -14.39 3.73 4.11
CA ASN A 110 -13.45 2.87 3.39
C ASN A 110 -12.10 3.57 3.18
N SER A 111 -11.51 4.05 4.28
CA SER A 111 -10.18 4.70 4.32
C SER A 111 -10.05 6.02 3.52
N LYS A 112 -11.15 6.59 3.02
CA LYS A 112 -11.17 7.86 2.29
C LYS A 112 -11.87 8.96 3.09
N ILE A 113 -11.25 10.14 3.19
CA ILE A 113 -11.88 11.31 3.81
C ILE A 113 -13.19 11.59 3.08
N THR A 114 -14.28 11.51 3.80
CA THR A 114 -15.63 11.70 3.28
C THR A 114 -16.20 13.01 3.80
N LEU A 115 -16.05 13.33 5.08
CA LEU A 115 -16.53 14.59 5.65
C LEU A 115 -15.49 15.23 6.57
N GLN A 116 -15.42 16.56 6.53
CA GLN A 116 -14.58 17.37 7.41
C GLN A 116 -15.43 18.44 8.11
N VAL A 117 -15.41 18.43 9.44
CA VAL A 117 -16.11 19.40 10.29
C VAL A 117 -15.12 20.13 11.19
N ASP A 118 -14.87 21.40 10.88
CA ASP A 118 -14.16 22.33 11.76
C ASP A 118 -15.16 22.89 12.77
N MET A 119 -14.92 22.62 14.05
CA MET A 119 -15.83 23.01 15.14
C MET A 119 -15.90 24.53 15.36
N ASN A 120 -14.94 25.29 14.83
CA ASN A 120 -14.89 26.75 14.94
C ASN A 120 -15.47 27.45 13.71
N LYS A 121 -15.78 26.70 12.65
CA LYS A 121 -16.26 27.26 11.37
C LYS A 121 -17.77 27.47 11.39
N VAL A 122 -18.20 28.63 10.88
CA VAL A 122 -19.61 28.88 10.57
C VAL A 122 -19.93 28.33 9.19
N TYR A 123 -20.89 27.43 9.12
CA TYR A 123 -21.31 26.77 7.87
C TYR A 123 -22.51 27.48 7.22
N PRO A 124 -22.63 27.41 5.88
CA PRO A 124 -23.78 27.95 5.18
C PRO A 124 -25.08 27.24 5.60
N LYS A 125 -26.20 27.93 5.43
CA LYS A 125 -27.56 27.39 5.67
C LYS A 125 -28.20 26.75 4.43
N GLU A 126 -27.54 26.83 3.28
CA GLU A 126 -28.04 26.28 2.02
C GLU A 126 -28.22 24.77 2.13
N LYS A 127 -29.31 24.24 1.55
CA LYS A 127 -29.56 22.80 1.55
C LYS A 127 -28.63 22.11 0.57
N PHE A 128 -27.89 21.13 1.06
CA PHE A 128 -27.15 20.18 0.22
C PHE A 128 -27.81 18.80 0.33
N LEU A 129 -27.65 17.97 -0.69
CA LEU A 129 -28.11 16.57 -0.70
C LEU A 129 -27.43 15.68 0.37
N ILE A 130 -26.49 16.25 1.13
CA ILE A 130 -25.69 15.57 2.15
C ILE A 130 -26.43 15.24 3.43
N GLU A 131 -27.53 15.95 3.73
CA GLU A 131 -28.31 15.76 4.95
C GLU A 131 -28.84 14.33 5.06
N LYS A 132 -29.38 13.77 3.96
CA LYS A 132 -29.89 12.40 3.90
C LYS A 132 -28.83 11.36 4.26
N PHE A 133 -27.59 11.58 3.82
CA PHE A 133 -26.47 10.70 4.14
C PHE A 133 -26.02 10.86 5.59
N ALA A 134 -25.90 12.09 6.09
CA ALA A 134 -25.54 12.35 7.48
C ALA A 134 -26.57 11.75 8.45
N GLU A 135 -27.87 11.88 8.16
CA GLU A 135 -28.96 11.26 8.93
C GLU A 135 -28.87 9.74 8.91
N TRP A 136 -28.61 9.14 7.74
CA TRP A 136 -28.41 7.71 7.62
C TRP A 136 -27.19 7.23 8.43
N LEU A 137 -26.07 7.96 8.38
CA LEU A 137 -24.88 7.68 9.19
C LEU A 137 -25.20 7.70 10.68
N LEU A 138 -25.85 8.76 11.17
CA LEU A 138 -26.21 8.88 12.57
C LEU A 138 -27.11 7.73 13.03
N ALA A 139 -28.12 7.38 12.22
CA ALA A 139 -28.99 6.25 12.51
C ALA A 139 -28.19 4.93 12.60
N LYS A 140 -27.28 4.67 11.67
CA LYS A 140 -26.46 3.45 11.63
C LYS A 140 -25.44 3.38 12.76
N VAL A 141 -24.80 4.50 13.10
CA VAL A 141 -23.89 4.56 14.24
C VAL A 141 -24.64 4.31 15.54
N ASN A 142 -25.80 4.94 15.75
CA ASN A 142 -26.62 4.67 16.94
C ASN A 142 -27.08 3.21 17.01
N GLU A 143 -27.41 2.58 15.87
CA GLU A 143 -27.71 1.14 15.79
C GLU A 143 -26.52 0.30 16.29
N VAL A 144 -25.30 0.61 15.83
CA VAL A 144 -24.07 -0.06 16.26
C VAL A 144 -23.82 0.12 17.76
N ILE A 145 -23.90 1.35 18.26
CA ILE A 145 -23.71 1.66 19.69
C ILE A 145 -24.73 0.91 20.55
N ASN A 146 -25.99 0.85 20.13
CA ASN A 146 -27.02 0.10 20.84
C ASN A 146 -26.73 -1.41 20.84
N LYS A 147 -26.28 -1.98 19.71
CA LYS A 147 -25.87 -3.40 19.65
C LYS A 147 -24.70 -3.69 20.61
N LEU A 148 -23.71 -2.80 20.68
CA LEU A 148 -22.58 -2.89 21.61
C LEU A 148 -23.04 -2.86 23.08
N LYS A 149 -23.95 -1.93 23.43
CA LYS A 149 -24.54 -1.79 24.77
C LYS A 149 -25.31 -3.03 25.21
N VAL A 150 -26.01 -3.67 24.28
CA VAL A 150 -26.75 -4.91 24.57
C VAL A 150 -25.78 -6.07 24.80
N ASN A 151 -24.84 -6.29 23.87
CA ASN A 151 -23.85 -7.36 23.99
C ASN A 151 -22.67 -7.15 23.05
N GLU A 152 -21.59 -6.57 23.57
CA GLU A 152 -20.33 -6.34 22.86
C GLU A 152 -19.77 -7.62 22.19
N LYS A 153 -19.82 -8.76 22.89
CA LYS A 153 -19.30 -10.03 22.37
C LYS A 153 -20.12 -10.53 21.18
N LEU A 154 -21.44 -10.34 21.21
CA LEU A 154 -22.32 -10.75 20.11
C LEU A 154 -22.07 -9.90 18.86
N TYR A 155 -21.91 -8.59 19.03
CA TYR A 155 -21.63 -7.68 17.92
C TYR A 155 -20.28 -7.99 17.26
N ASN A 156 -19.21 -8.14 18.06
CA ASN A 156 -17.90 -8.49 17.51
C ASN A 156 -17.91 -9.87 16.84
N ARG A 157 -18.59 -10.88 17.40
CA ARG A 157 -18.77 -12.19 16.74
C ARG A 157 -19.49 -12.07 15.39
N HIS A 158 -20.52 -11.23 15.31
CA HIS A 158 -21.25 -10.98 14.08
C HIS A 158 -20.33 -10.43 12.99
N ILE A 159 -19.47 -9.45 13.31
CA ILE A 159 -18.45 -8.94 12.37
C ILE A 159 -17.50 -10.07 11.95
N GLN A 160 -16.92 -10.80 12.92
CA GLN A 160 -15.97 -11.87 12.62
C GLN A 160 -16.53 -12.96 11.71
N GLN A 161 -17.85 -13.22 11.77
CA GLN A 161 -18.51 -14.26 10.98
C GLN A 161 -18.98 -13.77 9.62
N ASN A 162 -19.43 -12.51 9.52
CA ASN A 162 -20.17 -12.03 8.33
C ASN A 162 -19.41 -11.00 7.50
N LEU A 163 -18.31 -10.43 7.99
CA LEU A 163 -17.52 -9.46 7.23
C LEU A 163 -16.91 -10.13 5.98
N PRO A 164 -17.08 -9.59 4.76
CA PRO A 164 -16.52 -10.18 3.54
C PRO A 164 -14.99 -10.27 3.61
N PHE A 165 -14.41 -11.32 3.01
CA PHE A 165 -12.95 -11.54 3.05
C PHE A 165 -12.15 -10.41 2.39
N GLN A 166 -12.73 -9.72 1.41
CA GLN A 166 -12.16 -8.55 0.74
C GLN A 166 -12.00 -7.34 1.67
N LYS A 167 -12.65 -7.36 2.84
CA LYS A 167 -12.56 -6.33 3.87
C LYS A 167 -11.61 -6.70 5.01
N ARG A 168 -10.99 -7.88 4.96
CA ARG A 168 -10.17 -8.44 6.04
C ARG A 168 -8.69 -8.35 5.72
N PHE A 169 -7.90 -8.36 6.78
CA PHE A 169 -6.48 -8.65 6.70
C PHE A 169 -6.26 -10.16 6.70
N GLY A 170 -5.33 -10.62 5.89
CA GLY A 170 -4.92 -12.02 5.85
C GLY A 170 -3.52 -12.16 5.28
N LYS A 171 -3.04 -13.38 5.18
CA LYS A 171 -1.81 -13.71 4.47
C LYS A 171 -1.96 -15.01 3.74
N ILE A 172 -1.21 -15.17 2.66
CA ILE A 172 -1.18 -16.40 1.87
C ILE A 172 0.27 -16.77 1.61
N LEU A 173 0.62 -18.03 1.87
CA LEU A 173 1.95 -18.54 1.55
C LEU A 173 2.10 -18.54 0.02
N ARG A 174 3.17 -17.92 -0.51
CA ARG A 174 3.31 -17.68 -1.95
C ARG A 174 3.28 -18.96 -2.78
N GLU A 175 3.90 -20.05 -2.32
CA GLU A 175 3.79 -21.35 -2.99
C GLU A 175 2.35 -21.82 -3.16
N LYS A 176 1.48 -21.62 -2.16
CA LYS A 176 0.05 -21.96 -2.25
C LYS A 176 -0.70 -21.02 -3.18
N TYR A 177 -0.35 -19.73 -3.16
CA TYR A 177 -0.90 -18.77 -4.11
C TYR A 177 -0.58 -19.19 -5.55
N TRP A 178 0.66 -19.59 -5.85
CA TRP A 178 1.07 -20.05 -7.19
C TRP A 178 0.36 -21.31 -7.68
N MET A 179 -0.12 -22.17 -6.78
CA MET A 179 -0.97 -23.30 -7.17
C MET A 179 -2.32 -22.85 -7.75
N VAL A 180 -2.81 -21.69 -7.32
CA VAL A 180 -4.07 -21.08 -7.79
C VAL A 180 -3.81 -20.10 -8.92
N SER A 181 -2.73 -19.31 -8.89
CA SER A 181 -2.39 -18.30 -9.90
C SER A 181 -0.89 -18.42 -10.27
N PRO A 182 -0.53 -19.24 -11.27
CA PRO A 182 0.85 -19.63 -11.52
C PRO A 182 1.67 -18.63 -12.32
N ASP A 183 1.08 -17.53 -12.80
CA ASP A 183 1.72 -16.61 -13.76
C ASP A 183 3.04 -16.03 -13.25
N GLU A 184 3.08 -15.57 -11.99
CA GLU A 184 4.30 -15.06 -11.36
C GLU A 184 5.37 -16.15 -11.22
N MET A 185 4.99 -17.36 -10.80
CA MET A 185 5.91 -18.49 -10.71
C MET A 185 6.54 -18.82 -12.07
N ASN A 186 5.71 -18.84 -13.12
CA ASN A 186 6.17 -19.13 -14.48
C ASN A 186 7.13 -18.04 -14.95
N TYR A 187 6.79 -16.78 -14.72
CA TYR A 187 7.67 -15.64 -15.02
C TYR A 187 9.03 -15.77 -14.33
N PHE A 188 9.07 -16.15 -13.04
CA PHE A 188 10.34 -16.39 -12.34
C PHE A 188 11.12 -17.57 -12.92
N LYS A 189 10.47 -18.70 -13.21
CA LYS A 189 11.14 -19.87 -13.80
C LYS A 189 11.73 -19.59 -15.18
N GLU A 190 11.04 -18.80 -15.99
CA GLU A 190 11.48 -18.42 -17.33
C GLU A 190 12.68 -17.46 -17.28
N ASN A 191 12.78 -16.62 -16.24
CA ASN A 191 13.77 -15.55 -16.18
C ASN A 191 14.92 -15.78 -15.19
N LEU A 192 14.78 -16.70 -14.24
CA LEU A 192 15.76 -17.00 -13.19
C LEU A 192 16.16 -18.46 -13.25
N LEU A 193 17.27 -18.73 -13.92
CA LEU A 193 17.82 -20.09 -14.05
C LEU A 193 18.29 -20.63 -12.68
N PRO A 194 18.40 -21.96 -12.50
CA PRO A 194 18.87 -22.55 -11.25
C PRO A 194 20.22 -22.01 -10.76
N GLU A 195 21.13 -21.69 -11.69
CA GLU A 195 22.42 -21.05 -11.39
C GLU A 195 22.25 -19.62 -10.84
N THR A 196 21.35 -18.84 -11.42
CA THR A 196 21.00 -17.49 -10.92
C THR A 196 20.50 -17.55 -9.48
N ILE A 197 19.63 -18.52 -9.16
CA ILE A 197 19.12 -18.72 -7.79
C ILE A 197 20.25 -19.20 -6.86
N SER A 198 21.17 -20.04 -7.34
CA SER A 198 22.34 -20.47 -6.57
C SER A 198 23.26 -19.30 -6.21
N ASN A 199 23.55 -18.42 -7.18
CA ASN A 199 24.33 -17.21 -6.94
C ASN A 199 23.60 -16.24 -6.01
N LEU A 200 22.27 -16.08 -6.16
CA LEU A 200 21.46 -15.30 -5.22
C LEU A 200 21.59 -15.81 -3.77
N ARG A 201 21.57 -17.12 -3.54
CA ARG A 201 21.77 -17.70 -2.19
C ARG A 201 23.11 -17.28 -1.58
N LYS A 202 24.20 -17.30 -2.36
CA LYS A 202 25.52 -16.83 -1.92
C LYS A 202 25.50 -15.34 -1.59
N ILE A 203 24.88 -14.53 -2.45
CA ILE A 203 24.71 -13.07 -2.25
C ILE A 203 23.95 -12.78 -0.94
N VAL A 204 22.91 -13.56 -0.63
CA VAL A 204 22.17 -13.42 0.63
C VAL A 204 23.07 -13.69 1.83
N GLU A 205 23.82 -14.79 1.82
CA GLU A 205 24.75 -15.10 2.92
C GLU A 205 25.80 -14.00 3.12
N ILE A 206 26.33 -13.44 2.04
CA ILE A 206 27.33 -12.37 2.10
C ILE A 206 26.70 -11.09 2.67
N SER A 207 25.49 -10.74 2.19
CA SER A 207 24.75 -9.56 2.66
C SER A 207 24.41 -9.63 4.16
N GLU A 208 24.21 -10.83 4.72
CA GLU A 208 23.89 -11.05 6.14
C GLU A 208 25.12 -11.13 7.07
N LYS A 209 26.29 -11.56 6.57
CA LYS A 209 27.50 -11.81 7.40
C LYS A 209 28.23 -10.53 7.86
N GLY A 210 27.91 -9.36 7.32
CA GLY A 210 28.39 -8.05 7.80
C GLY A 210 29.10 -7.19 6.74
N LYS A 211 29.13 -5.87 6.97
CA LYS A 211 29.55 -4.85 5.97
C LYS A 211 31.04 -4.87 5.60
N ALA A 212 31.92 -5.43 6.44
CA ALA A 212 33.37 -5.23 6.31
C ALA A 212 33.99 -5.83 5.02
N SER A 213 33.47 -6.97 4.55
CA SER A 213 33.91 -7.62 3.31
C SER A 213 33.30 -6.99 2.04
N LEU A 214 32.45 -5.98 2.19
CA LEU A 214 31.68 -5.35 1.12
C LEU A 214 32.14 -3.94 0.79
N LEU A 215 33.32 -3.55 1.30
CA LEU A 215 33.84 -2.19 1.21
C LEU A 215 34.73 -1.99 -0.01
N ILE A 216 34.44 -0.95 -0.79
CA ILE A 216 35.21 -0.50 -1.94
C ILE A 216 36.14 0.64 -1.49
N GLU A 217 37.43 0.57 -1.81
CA GLU A 217 38.42 1.55 -1.33
C GLU A 217 38.28 2.93 -1.99
N LYS A 218 38.06 2.94 -3.30
CA LYS A 218 38.03 4.17 -4.11
C LYS A 218 36.78 4.16 -4.98
N MET A 219 36.11 5.30 -5.04
CA MET A 219 34.94 5.50 -5.89
C MET A 219 35.13 6.74 -6.75
N THR A 220 34.72 6.64 -8.00
CA THR A 220 34.64 7.74 -8.98
C THR A 220 33.30 7.66 -9.70
N SER A 221 32.87 8.73 -10.37
CA SER A 221 31.62 8.66 -11.15
C SER A 221 31.75 7.71 -12.33
N GLY A 222 32.93 7.61 -12.95
CA GLY A 222 33.21 6.62 -14.00
C GLY A 222 33.04 5.17 -13.52
N LEU A 223 33.57 4.83 -12.33
CA LEU A 223 33.37 3.51 -11.73
C LEU A 223 31.88 3.27 -11.41
N PHE A 224 31.19 4.25 -10.82
CA PHE A 224 29.76 4.14 -10.54
C PHE A 224 28.93 3.88 -11.82
N PHE A 225 29.20 4.62 -12.90
CA PHE A 225 28.54 4.39 -14.19
C PHE A 225 28.87 3.02 -14.76
N ARG A 226 30.11 2.54 -14.62
CA ARG A 226 30.50 1.20 -15.07
C ARG A 226 29.77 0.10 -14.29
N ILE A 227 29.58 0.27 -12.98
CA ILE A 227 28.79 -0.64 -12.14
C ILE A 227 27.32 -0.64 -12.62
N CYS A 228 26.77 0.53 -12.93
CA CYS A 228 25.42 0.63 -13.51
C CYS A 228 25.31 -0.13 -14.84
N GLU A 229 26.30 0.04 -15.70
CA GLU A 229 26.37 -0.64 -17.00
C GLU A 229 26.38 -2.17 -16.88
N ILE A 230 27.11 -2.74 -15.91
CA ILE A 230 27.12 -4.20 -15.68
C ILE A 230 25.69 -4.71 -15.52
N GLY A 231 24.90 -4.07 -14.66
CA GLY A 231 23.54 -4.50 -14.41
C GLY A 231 22.56 -4.17 -15.54
N TYR A 232 22.78 -3.08 -16.30
CA TYR A 232 21.98 -2.81 -17.50
C TYR A 232 22.22 -3.83 -18.60
N ASN A 233 23.47 -4.26 -18.79
CA ASN A 233 23.82 -5.30 -19.75
C ASN A 233 23.19 -6.64 -19.33
N ALA A 234 23.23 -6.99 -18.04
CA ALA A 234 22.59 -8.21 -17.52
C ALA A 234 21.06 -8.25 -17.72
N ASN A 235 20.44 -7.08 -17.92
CA ASN A 235 19.02 -6.92 -18.19
C ASN A 235 18.71 -6.65 -19.67
N ASN A 236 19.71 -6.72 -20.55
CA ASN A 236 19.57 -6.55 -21.99
C ASN A 236 18.93 -5.21 -22.42
N TYR A 237 18.98 -4.18 -21.57
CA TYR A 237 18.30 -2.90 -21.82
C TYR A 237 18.83 -2.14 -23.06
N PHE A 238 20.02 -2.49 -23.54
CA PHE A 238 20.71 -1.82 -24.64
C PHE A 238 21.14 -2.75 -25.77
N GLU A 239 20.65 -3.99 -25.82
CA GLU A 239 21.01 -4.95 -26.87
C GLU A 239 20.38 -4.60 -28.24
N GLN A 240 19.36 -3.74 -28.26
CA GLN A 240 18.70 -3.32 -29.49
C GLN A 240 19.30 -2.00 -30.01
N ASN A 241 19.60 -1.98 -31.33
CA ASN A 241 19.94 -0.83 -32.19
C ASN A 241 21.40 -0.65 -32.64
N GLY A 242 22.35 -1.55 -32.34
CA GLY A 242 23.72 -1.46 -32.90
C GLY A 242 24.51 -0.18 -32.53
N ILE A 243 23.96 0.67 -31.65
CA ILE A 243 24.59 1.89 -31.15
C ILE A 243 25.27 1.54 -29.84
N HIS A 244 26.60 1.46 -29.86
CA HIS A 244 27.41 1.39 -28.65
C HIS A 244 27.22 2.68 -27.84
N LYS A 245 26.81 2.52 -26.58
CA LYS A 245 26.70 3.61 -25.61
C LYS A 245 27.74 3.40 -24.52
N THR A 246 28.37 4.47 -24.09
CA THR A 246 29.25 4.52 -22.92
C THR A 246 28.46 4.21 -21.65
N ALA A 247 29.16 3.85 -20.58
CA ALA A 247 28.55 3.58 -19.27
C ALA A 247 27.71 4.77 -18.76
N LYS A 248 28.23 5.98 -18.93
CA LYS A 248 27.55 7.23 -18.56
C LYS A 248 26.29 7.49 -19.38
N GLU A 249 26.33 7.27 -20.69
CA GLU A 249 25.13 7.43 -21.54
C GLU A 249 24.04 6.43 -21.15
N LYS A 250 24.41 5.18 -20.86
CA LYS A 250 23.46 4.17 -20.37
C LYS A 250 22.84 4.60 -19.03
N TYR A 251 23.66 5.12 -18.10
CA TYR A 251 23.18 5.67 -16.85
C TYR A 251 22.20 6.83 -17.07
N LEU A 252 22.54 7.82 -17.91
CA LEU A 252 21.67 8.97 -18.17
C LEU A 252 20.32 8.59 -18.80
N ILE A 253 20.27 7.49 -19.56
CA ILE A 253 19.02 6.99 -20.16
C ILE A 253 18.15 6.28 -19.11
N MET A 254 18.76 5.46 -18.24
CA MET A 254 18.02 4.61 -17.30
C MET A 254 17.69 5.28 -15.98
N ALA A 255 18.61 6.10 -15.48
CA ALA A 255 18.49 6.76 -14.19
C ALA A 255 17.48 7.90 -14.24
N ASP A 256 16.93 8.25 -13.09
CA ASP A 256 15.86 9.24 -12.97
C ASP A 256 16.29 10.70 -13.27
N GLY A 257 17.57 10.93 -13.54
CA GLY A 257 18.09 12.21 -14.03
C GLY A 257 18.23 13.28 -12.96
N ARG A 258 17.74 13.03 -11.74
CA ARG A 258 17.97 13.85 -10.55
C ARG A 258 19.30 13.51 -9.87
N ASP A 259 20.39 13.50 -10.64
CA ASP A 259 21.70 13.00 -10.21
C ASP A 259 22.57 14.01 -9.43
N CYS A 260 22.02 15.17 -9.08
CA CYS A 260 22.75 16.24 -8.40
C CYS A 260 24.06 16.64 -9.11
N ASN A 261 24.07 16.67 -10.45
CA ASN A 261 25.25 16.95 -11.27
C ASN A 261 26.38 15.91 -11.15
N LEU A 262 26.09 14.67 -10.69
CA LEU A 262 27.05 13.57 -10.69
C LEU A 262 27.66 13.36 -12.08
N SER A 263 26.85 13.44 -13.13
CA SER A 263 27.29 13.34 -14.53
C SER A 263 28.21 14.48 -15.00
N LYS A 264 28.38 15.55 -14.23
CA LYS A 264 29.20 16.71 -14.63
C LYS A 264 30.58 16.76 -13.95
N ILE A 265 30.85 15.87 -13.00
CA ILE A 265 32.17 15.81 -12.36
C ILE A 265 33.16 15.00 -13.19
N ASP A 266 34.45 15.16 -12.92
CA ASP A 266 35.51 14.37 -13.53
C ASP A 266 35.37 12.88 -13.16
N GLU A 267 35.23 12.04 -14.19
CA GLU A 267 34.91 10.60 -14.09
C GLU A 267 36.01 9.75 -13.45
N ASP A 268 37.25 10.26 -13.44
CA ASP A 268 38.40 9.57 -12.88
C ASP A 268 38.82 10.15 -11.51
N SER A 269 38.19 11.24 -11.07
CA SER A 269 38.60 11.95 -9.86
C SER A 269 37.88 11.44 -8.60
N VAL A 270 38.61 10.69 -7.78
CA VAL A 270 38.17 10.28 -6.43
C VAL A 270 37.84 11.50 -5.56
N VAL A 271 38.59 12.59 -5.73
CA VAL A 271 38.38 13.84 -4.98
C VAL A 271 37.09 14.52 -5.43
N ALA A 272 36.84 14.61 -6.74
CA ALA A 272 35.61 15.20 -7.25
C ALA A 272 34.38 14.41 -6.80
N PHE A 273 34.43 13.08 -6.85
CA PHE A 273 33.36 12.21 -6.38
C PHE A 273 33.09 12.37 -4.88
N ARG A 274 34.15 12.37 -4.06
CA ARG A 274 34.02 12.58 -2.61
C ARG A 274 33.44 13.95 -2.28
N ASN A 275 33.88 15.01 -2.96
CA ASN A 275 33.38 16.37 -2.75
C ASN A 275 31.91 16.49 -3.17
N TRP A 276 31.54 15.87 -4.29
CA TRP A 276 30.15 15.78 -4.74
C TRP A 276 29.28 15.07 -3.69
N TYR A 277 29.70 13.90 -3.20
CA TYR A 277 28.96 13.13 -2.19
C TYR A 277 28.79 13.87 -0.85
N LYS A 278 29.79 14.67 -0.44
CA LYS A 278 29.75 15.43 0.81
C LYS A 278 29.00 16.77 0.70
N ASN A 279 28.67 17.22 -0.50
CA ASN A 279 28.02 18.51 -0.68
C ASN A 279 26.57 18.46 -0.16
N GLU A 280 26.17 19.42 0.69
CA GLU A 280 24.84 19.49 1.29
C GLU A 280 23.71 19.80 0.30
N SER A 281 24.03 20.12 -0.96
CA SER A 281 23.05 20.45 -2.01
C SER A 281 22.26 19.26 -2.60
N HIS A 282 22.15 18.15 -1.87
CA HIS A 282 21.27 17.00 -2.19
C HIS A 282 19.77 17.32 -2.03
N CYS A 283 19.35 18.59 -2.10
CA CYS A 283 18.00 19.12 -1.87
C CYS A 283 16.95 18.55 -2.85
N GLY A 284 16.56 17.29 -2.68
CA GLY A 284 15.55 16.59 -3.48
C GLY A 284 16.09 15.79 -4.67
N GLY A 285 17.42 15.59 -4.78
CA GLY A 285 17.99 14.76 -5.84
C GLY A 285 18.02 13.27 -5.47
N HIS A 286 17.80 12.40 -6.45
CA HIS A 286 17.79 10.94 -6.31
C HIS A 286 18.87 10.29 -7.21
N PRO A 287 20.17 10.59 -7.00
CA PRO A 287 21.27 10.09 -7.85
C PRO A 287 21.43 8.57 -7.86
N TRP A 288 20.70 7.88 -6.98
CA TRP A 288 20.80 6.45 -6.79
C TRP A 288 19.69 5.68 -7.49
N GLU A 289 18.63 6.34 -7.98
CA GLU A 289 17.56 5.68 -8.76
C GLU A 289 18.06 5.37 -10.17
N ILE A 290 18.76 4.24 -10.32
CA ILE A 290 19.44 3.81 -11.54
C ILE A 290 18.48 3.18 -12.56
N CYS A 291 17.30 2.72 -12.14
CA CYS A 291 16.20 2.39 -13.04
C CYS A 291 14.96 3.16 -12.62
N ARG A 292 14.51 4.07 -13.49
CA ARG A 292 13.28 4.86 -13.29
C ARG A 292 12.08 3.99 -12.92
N GLY A 293 11.34 4.43 -11.93
CA GLY A 293 10.11 3.81 -11.46
C GLY A 293 9.37 4.72 -10.50
N GLY A 294 8.18 4.31 -10.08
CA GLY A 294 7.51 4.95 -8.96
C GLY A 294 8.25 4.66 -7.65
N ASN A 295 7.79 5.25 -6.55
CA ASN A 295 8.40 5.06 -5.23
C ASN A 295 8.57 3.57 -4.84
N SER A 296 7.73 2.67 -5.38
CA SER A 296 7.74 1.23 -5.08
C SER A 296 8.29 0.35 -6.20
N THR A 297 8.78 0.93 -7.31
CA THR A 297 9.18 0.15 -8.51
C THR A 297 10.50 0.61 -9.13
N HIS A 298 11.20 1.58 -8.55
CA HIS A 298 12.57 1.91 -9.00
C HIS A 298 13.57 0.87 -8.49
N ILE A 299 14.72 0.77 -9.17
CA ILE A 299 15.90 0.06 -8.65
C ILE A 299 16.91 1.12 -8.26
N SER A 300 17.41 1.02 -7.03
CA SER A 300 18.38 1.96 -6.48
C SER A 300 19.73 1.31 -6.22
N LEU A 301 20.80 2.07 -6.48
CA LEU A 301 22.17 1.68 -6.18
C LEU A 301 22.82 2.76 -5.32
N PHE A 302 22.66 2.62 -4.00
CA PHE A 302 23.15 3.61 -3.04
C PHE A 302 24.63 3.42 -2.74
N LEU A 303 25.26 4.52 -2.32
CA LEU A 303 26.59 4.53 -1.73
C LEU A 303 26.53 5.10 -0.32
N GLU A 304 27.16 4.40 0.63
CA GLU A 304 27.36 4.84 2.01
C GLU A 304 28.86 5.02 2.24
N TYR A 305 29.30 6.22 2.67
CA TYR A 305 30.71 6.50 2.95
C TYR A 305 31.08 6.11 4.39
N ILE A 306 31.56 4.89 4.58
CA ILE A 306 31.86 4.27 5.87
C ILE A 306 33.17 4.85 6.45
N ASP A 307 33.10 5.31 7.70
CA ASP A 307 34.23 5.84 8.48
C ASP A 307 35.05 6.90 7.74
N ASN A 308 34.40 7.67 6.86
CA ASN A 308 35.06 8.62 5.98
C ASN A 308 36.25 8.05 5.17
N SER A 309 36.27 6.74 4.89
CA SER A 309 37.41 6.06 4.26
C SER A 309 37.03 5.17 3.08
N LYS A 310 36.00 4.34 3.22
CA LYS A 310 35.60 3.34 2.22
C LYS A 310 34.13 3.49 1.86
N TRP A 311 33.72 2.86 0.77
CA TRP A 311 32.38 2.93 0.24
C TRP A 311 31.67 1.59 0.37
N LEU A 312 30.46 1.60 0.91
CA LEU A 312 29.56 0.46 0.82
C LEU A 312 28.55 0.71 -0.31
N LEU A 313 28.55 -0.17 -1.30
CA LEU A 313 27.56 -0.20 -2.37
C LEU A 313 26.34 -1.00 -1.91
N ARG A 314 25.13 -0.44 -2.05
CA ARG A 314 23.88 -1.08 -1.62
C ARG A 314 22.89 -1.11 -2.79
N LEU A 315 22.52 -2.30 -3.24
CA LEU A 315 21.53 -2.50 -4.30
C LEU A 315 20.15 -2.74 -3.66
N ALA A 316 19.15 -1.96 -4.05
CA ALA A 316 17.77 -2.07 -3.57
C ALA A 316 16.79 -2.18 -4.73
N GLY A 317 15.83 -3.11 -4.65
CA GLY A 317 14.88 -3.36 -5.72
C GLY A 317 13.95 -4.54 -5.45
N ARG A 318 13.32 -4.57 -4.27
CA ARG A 318 12.50 -5.73 -3.83
C ARG A 318 11.08 -5.79 -4.39
N SER A 319 10.74 -4.93 -5.34
CA SER A 319 9.40 -4.89 -5.92
C SER A 319 9.13 -6.15 -6.74
N SER A 320 8.01 -6.85 -6.53
CA SER A 320 7.69 -8.08 -7.28
C SER A 320 7.68 -7.89 -8.80
N VAL A 321 7.35 -6.67 -9.27
CA VAL A 321 7.37 -6.31 -10.70
C VAL A 321 8.76 -5.97 -11.26
N ARG A 322 9.81 -5.87 -10.42
CA ARG A 322 11.21 -5.54 -10.80
C ARG A 322 12.25 -6.48 -10.20
N VAL A 323 11.82 -7.48 -9.43
CA VAL A 323 12.72 -8.30 -8.62
C VAL A 323 13.61 -9.15 -9.51
N VAL A 324 13.10 -9.59 -10.67
CA VAL A 324 13.89 -10.33 -11.67
C VAL A 324 15.04 -9.49 -12.18
N GLU A 325 14.79 -8.23 -12.54
CA GLU A 325 15.84 -7.35 -13.04
C GLU A 325 16.86 -7.02 -11.97
N THR A 326 16.40 -6.86 -10.72
CA THR A 326 17.27 -6.65 -9.56
C THR A 326 18.15 -7.87 -9.29
N ILE A 327 17.61 -9.08 -9.40
CA ILE A 327 18.40 -10.32 -9.22
C ILE A 327 19.43 -10.48 -10.34
N LYS A 328 19.06 -10.25 -11.60
CA LYS A 328 20.01 -10.27 -12.73
C LYS A 328 21.13 -9.26 -12.51
N PHE A 329 20.78 -8.06 -12.02
CA PHE A 329 21.74 -7.04 -11.63
C PHE A 329 22.68 -7.54 -10.53
N ALA A 330 22.13 -8.05 -9.42
CA ALA A 330 22.89 -8.53 -8.27
C ALA A 330 23.85 -9.67 -8.65
N VAL A 331 23.38 -10.64 -9.44
CA VAL A 331 24.19 -11.76 -9.92
C VAL A 331 25.31 -11.27 -10.83
N ALA A 332 25.06 -10.31 -11.73
CA ALA A 332 26.10 -9.76 -12.57
C ALA A 332 27.17 -8.99 -11.76
N LEU A 333 26.79 -8.26 -10.71
CA LEU A 333 27.75 -7.63 -9.80
C LEU A 333 28.61 -8.67 -9.08
N PHE A 334 27.98 -9.75 -8.60
CA PHE A 334 28.66 -10.85 -7.92
C PHE A 334 29.66 -11.57 -8.85
N GLU A 335 29.27 -11.85 -10.09
CA GLU A 335 30.13 -12.50 -11.09
C GLU A 335 31.29 -11.62 -11.57
N ASN A 336 31.15 -10.30 -11.46
CA ASN A 336 32.22 -9.33 -11.74
C ASN A 336 33.03 -8.95 -10.48
N GLU A 337 32.88 -9.70 -9.39
CA GLU A 337 33.59 -9.50 -8.12
C GLU A 337 33.43 -8.08 -7.54
N ILE A 338 32.31 -7.40 -7.84
CA ILE A 338 32.00 -6.09 -7.27
C ILE A 338 31.48 -6.30 -5.85
N PRO A 339 32.10 -5.72 -4.80
CA PRO A 339 31.58 -5.82 -3.44
C PRO A 339 30.30 -4.97 -3.28
N PHE A 340 29.21 -5.59 -2.84
CA PHE A 340 27.94 -4.92 -2.60
C PHE A 340 27.08 -5.63 -1.55
N MET A 341 26.16 -4.88 -0.95
CA MET A 341 25.08 -5.42 -0.12
C MET A 341 23.78 -5.39 -0.92
N LEU A 342 23.04 -6.50 -0.94
CA LEU A 342 21.68 -6.52 -1.46
C LEU A 342 20.71 -6.20 -0.32
N GLU A 343 19.97 -5.09 -0.43
CA GLU A 343 18.90 -4.76 0.51
C GLU A 343 17.80 -5.81 0.45
N ASP A 344 17.24 -6.17 1.61
CA ASP A 344 16.17 -7.17 1.71
C ASP A 344 16.52 -8.53 1.05
N ALA A 345 17.81 -8.88 0.96
CA ALA A 345 18.30 -10.04 0.22
C ALA A 345 17.56 -11.34 0.55
N ARG A 346 17.32 -11.60 1.84
CA ARG A 346 16.58 -12.78 2.30
C ARG A 346 15.14 -12.77 1.83
N ASN A 347 14.47 -11.62 1.91
CA ASN A 347 13.09 -11.46 1.46
C ASN A 347 12.97 -11.63 -0.06
N ILE A 348 13.92 -11.10 -0.83
CA ILE A 348 14.00 -11.30 -2.29
C ILE A 348 14.16 -12.79 -2.62
N LEU A 349 15.09 -13.49 -1.96
CA LEU A 349 15.25 -14.94 -2.15
C LEU A 349 13.98 -15.70 -1.78
N ASN A 350 13.34 -15.34 -0.67
CA ASN A 350 12.12 -16.01 -0.21
C ASN A 350 10.97 -15.81 -1.22
N MET A 351 10.82 -14.61 -1.77
CA MET A 351 9.85 -14.28 -2.81
C MET A 351 10.03 -15.16 -4.05
N VAL A 352 11.22 -15.19 -4.64
CA VAL A 352 11.44 -15.95 -5.88
C VAL A 352 11.49 -17.47 -5.68
N THR A 353 11.57 -17.93 -4.43
CA THR A 353 11.48 -19.35 -4.07
C THR A 353 10.11 -19.75 -3.51
N GLY A 354 9.18 -18.80 -3.36
CA GLY A 354 7.79 -19.06 -2.97
C GLY A 354 7.58 -19.34 -1.48
N VAL A 355 8.58 -19.09 -0.63
CA VAL A 355 8.53 -19.43 0.81
C VAL A 355 8.09 -18.25 1.70
N ASP A 356 7.92 -17.06 1.13
CA ASP A 356 7.38 -15.89 1.82
C ASP A 356 5.85 -15.89 1.85
N TYR A 357 5.30 -14.98 2.65
CA TYR A 357 3.87 -14.68 2.67
C TYR A 357 3.58 -13.42 1.85
N ILE A 358 2.50 -13.46 1.07
CA ILE A 358 1.86 -12.28 0.50
C ILE A 358 0.81 -11.80 1.49
N GLY A 359 0.88 -10.52 1.89
CA GLY A 359 -0.12 -9.90 2.75
C GLY A 359 -1.38 -9.56 1.98
N ILE A 360 -2.54 -9.96 2.49
CA ILE A 360 -3.85 -9.60 1.97
C ILE A 360 -4.34 -8.41 2.78
N VAL A 361 -4.64 -7.30 2.11
CA VAL A 361 -5.19 -6.09 2.73
C VAL A 361 -6.60 -5.78 2.18
N PRO A 362 -7.45 -5.10 2.97
CA PRO A 362 -8.78 -4.73 2.54
C PRO A 362 -8.80 -3.97 1.22
N ASP A 363 -9.86 -4.12 0.43
CA ASP A 363 -10.06 -3.44 -0.87
C ASP A 363 -10.02 -1.90 -0.81
N SER A 364 -10.17 -1.31 0.38
CA SER A 364 -10.02 0.12 0.64
C SER A 364 -8.57 0.57 0.84
N VAL A 365 -7.65 -0.38 1.02
CA VAL A 365 -6.22 -0.15 1.26
C VAL A 365 -5.45 -0.44 -0.02
N ILE A 366 -4.67 0.54 -0.47
CA ILE A 366 -3.74 0.33 -1.59
C ILE A 366 -2.68 -0.69 -1.13
N PRO A 367 -2.45 -1.79 -1.85
CA PRO A 367 -1.55 -2.88 -1.45
C PRO A 367 -0.08 -2.52 -1.69
N ARG A 368 0.36 -1.42 -1.09
CA ARG A 368 1.71 -0.86 -1.14
C ARG A 368 2.05 -0.28 0.22
N TYR A 369 3.25 -0.57 0.72
CA TYR A 369 3.73 -0.09 2.03
C TYR A 369 2.84 -0.50 3.21
N CYS A 370 2.28 -1.71 3.16
CA CYS A 370 1.33 -2.19 4.16
C CYS A 370 1.99 -2.98 5.31
N SER A 371 3.32 -3.00 5.42
CA SER A 371 4.03 -3.85 6.38
C SER A 371 3.63 -3.57 7.83
N SER A 372 3.29 -2.32 8.16
CA SER A 372 2.85 -1.91 9.50
C SER A 372 1.49 -2.49 9.91
N TYR A 373 0.70 -3.04 8.97
CA TYR A 373 -0.56 -3.71 9.29
C TYR A 373 -0.38 -5.16 9.73
N PHE A 374 0.82 -5.72 9.61
CA PHE A 374 1.13 -7.11 9.91
C PHE A 374 2.11 -7.22 11.10
N PRO A 375 2.14 -8.35 11.82
CA PRO A 375 3.12 -8.57 12.87
C PRO A 375 4.56 -8.44 12.35
N ASN A 376 5.40 -7.72 13.09
CA ASN A 376 6.76 -7.38 12.65
C ASN A 376 7.66 -8.61 12.42
N ASP A 377 7.40 -9.71 13.11
CA ASP A 377 8.13 -10.99 13.04
C ASP A 377 7.78 -11.81 11.78
N GLU A 378 6.74 -11.42 11.04
CA GLU A 378 6.31 -12.13 9.82
C GLU A 378 6.98 -11.60 8.55
N HIS A 379 7.63 -10.43 8.62
CA HIS A 379 8.44 -9.86 7.53
C HIS A 379 7.74 -9.82 6.15
N ILE A 380 6.44 -9.52 6.12
CA ILE A 380 5.66 -9.44 4.88
C ILE A 380 6.03 -8.17 4.10
N ILE A 381 6.55 -8.36 2.89
CA ILE A 381 7.05 -7.26 2.05
C ILE A 381 6.25 -7.02 0.77
N ASP A 382 5.33 -7.91 0.44
CA ASP A 382 4.50 -7.87 -0.77
C ASP A 382 3.03 -8.04 -0.40
N PHE A 383 2.15 -7.37 -1.14
CA PHE A 383 0.75 -7.21 -0.74
C PHE A 383 -0.20 -7.29 -1.92
N MET A 384 -1.42 -7.75 -1.65
CA MET A 384 -2.50 -7.83 -2.62
C MET A 384 -3.85 -7.45 -1.99
N ASN A 385 -4.78 -6.99 -2.83
CA ASN A 385 -6.20 -7.05 -2.50
C ASN A 385 -6.78 -8.37 -2.98
N LEU A 386 -7.82 -8.87 -2.32
CA LEU A 386 -8.53 -10.06 -2.76
C LEU A 386 -9.49 -9.70 -3.91
N GLY A 387 -9.11 -10.03 -5.14
CA GLY A 387 -9.91 -9.81 -6.35
C GLY A 387 -11.20 -10.66 -6.41
N ASN A 388 -11.93 -10.55 -7.52
CA ASN A 388 -13.06 -11.42 -7.86
C ASN A 388 -12.59 -12.79 -8.39
N GLU A 389 -11.49 -12.80 -9.13
CA GLU A 389 -10.95 -14.01 -9.78
C GLU A 389 -10.44 -15.02 -8.75
N ARG A 390 -10.84 -16.29 -8.91
CA ARG A 390 -10.44 -17.44 -8.06
C ARG A 390 -10.58 -17.19 -6.54
N ARG A 391 -11.41 -16.21 -6.14
CA ARG A 391 -11.57 -15.78 -4.74
C ARG A 391 -11.84 -16.93 -3.79
N ASN A 392 -12.78 -17.80 -4.14
CA ASN A 392 -13.20 -18.91 -3.30
C ASN A 392 -12.08 -19.93 -3.05
N GLU A 393 -11.12 -20.04 -3.97
CA GLU A 393 -9.93 -20.90 -3.81
C GLU A 393 -8.93 -20.21 -2.89
N LEU A 394 -8.63 -18.93 -3.15
CA LEU A 394 -7.69 -18.13 -2.36
C LEU A 394 -8.12 -18.02 -0.88
N VAL A 395 -9.42 -17.83 -0.62
CA VAL A 395 -9.98 -17.75 0.74
C VAL A 395 -9.68 -19.00 1.57
N LYS A 396 -9.71 -20.18 0.95
CA LYS A 396 -9.51 -21.46 1.64
C LYS A 396 -8.06 -21.71 2.05
N ILE A 397 -7.11 -21.17 1.28
CA ILE A 397 -5.67 -21.39 1.50
C ILE A 397 -4.99 -20.25 2.26
N ALA A 398 -5.65 -19.10 2.37
CA ALA A 398 -5.19 -17.97 3.16
C ALA A 398 -5.41 -18.19 4.66
N VAL A 399 -4.58 -17.53 5.47
CA VAL A 399 -4.73 -17.39 6.92
C VAL A 399 -5.27 -16.00 7.19
N TRP A 400 -6.38 -15.90 7.91
CA TRP A 400 -7.08 -14.64 8.16
C TRP A 400 -6.80 -14.16 9.58
N TYR A 401 -6.42 -12.89 9.73
CA TYR A 401 -6.29 -12.29 11.05
C TYR A 401 -7.68 -11.97 11.61
N PRO A 402 -7.88 -12.08 12.93
CA PRO A 402 -9.13 -11.64 13.54
C PRO A 402 -9.31 -10.14 13.35
N GLU A 403 -10.53 -9.70 13.05
CA GLU A 403 -10.88 -8.28 13.04
C GLU A 403 -10.69 -7.68 14.44
N ARG A 404 -10.26 -6.40 14.51
CA ARG A 404 -10.09 -5.73 15.80
C ARG A 404 -11.44 -5.59 16.51
N GLU A 405 -11.49 -6.00 17.77
CA GLU A 405 -12.71 -5.83 18.57
C GLU A 405 -13.03 -4.35 18.82
N ILE A 406 -14.31 -4.02 18.69
CA ILE A 406 -14.86 -2.71 19.07
C ILE A 406 -15.43 -2.84 20.48
N ARG A 407 -14.94 -1.99 21.39
CA ARG A 407 -15.28 -2.04 22.81
C ARG A 407 -15.87 -0.72 23.30
N LEU A 408 -16.83 -0.81 24.20
CA LEU A 408 -17.31 0.37 24.92
C LEU A 408 -16.24 0.85 25.90
N LYS A 409 -16.12 2.18 26.07
CA LYS A 409 -15.25 2.74 27.09
C LYS A 409 -15.69 2.22 28.45
N THR A 410 -14.74 1.69 29.21
CA THR A 410 -15.00 1.34 30.60
C THR A 410 -15.30 2.61 31.38
N MET A 411 -16.49 2.72 31.98
CA MET A 411 -16.83 3.82 32.88
C MET A 411 -15.89 3.77 34.09
N ILE A 412 -14.83 4.59 34.09
CA ILE A 412 -14.04 4.83 35.30
C ILE A 412 -14.97 5.56 36.26
N ASN A 413 -15.48 4.84 37.24
CA ASN A 413 -16.33 5.37 38.29
C ASN A 413 -15.50 6.37 39.10
N ARG A 414 -15.56 7.66 38.76
CA ARG A 414 -14.84 8.77 39.45
C ARG A 414 -15.22 8.93 40.92
N ASN A 415 -16.16 8.13 41.44
CA ASN A 415 -16.59 8.12 42.83
C ASN A 415 -15.67 7.33 43.79
N LYS A 416 -14.54 6.76 43.33
CA LYS A 416 -13.56 6.08 44.21
C LYS A 416 -12.29 6.90 44.55
N ILE A 417 -12.19 8.16 44.12
CA ILE A 417 -11.03 9.04 44.43
C ILE A 417 -11.37 10.13 45.46
N ARG A 418 -12.55 10.06 46.12
CA ARG A 418 -12.92 11.02 47.19
C ARG A 418 -12.91 10.46 48.61
N ASN A 419 -12.41 9.24 48.81
CA ASN A 419 -12.12 8.71 50.15
C ASN A 419 -10.65 8.27 50.21
N ASN A 420 -9.75 9.25 50.32
CA ASN A 420 -8.48 9.16 51.02
C ASN A 420 -8.03 10.56 51.43
#